data_AF-A0A7V7PKA4-F1
#
_entry.id   AF-A0A7V7PKA4-F1
#
_cell.length_a   1.000
_cell.length_b   1.000
_cell.length_c   1.000
_cell.angle_alpha   90.00
_cell.angle_beta   90.00
_cell.angle_gamma   90.00
#
_symmetry.space_group_name_H-M   'P 1'
#
loop_
_entity.id
_entity.type
_entity.pdbx_description
1 polymer ?
#
loop_
_entity_poly.entity_id
_entity_poly.type
_entity_poly.pdbx_seq_one_letter_code
_entity_poly.pdbx_strand_id
1 'polypeptide(L)'
;MSNPTDNPDTGVKLTTTPPEANKSADLKADAGKPGEPKADTRKPAAAKAKAEAADIGRTASAAADEAKASVADLAEKAKQGFSEATEQARGMAEDQKAAGADRVKGIAGAINRAADELEDEIPQVARLVRLAAGEAEHLADEIRRRDLTDLVGVVHDYARRQPAVFLGVSALASFAAVRFLMTSAEKRATAARTADGGAAYPTRSQPAGTPGTRDFRAG
;
A
#
# COMPACT_ATOMS: atom_id res chain seq x y z
N MET A 1 -18.79 6.03 66.47
CA MET A 1 -17.60 5.55 65.74
C MET A 1 -17.99 5.53 64.26
N SER A 2 -17.50 6.43 63.39
CA SER A 2 -16.44 7.42 63.57
C SER A 2 -16.67 8.68 62.71
N ASN A 3 -16.24 9.83 63.23
CA ASN A 3 -15.83 11.04 62.48
C ASN A 3 -14.33 10.86 62.10
N PRO A 4 -13.62 11.72 61.31
CA PRO A 4 -13.97 13.10 60.93
C PRO A 4 -13.66 13.55 59.47
N THR A 5 -14.07 14.80 59.21
CA THR A 5 -13.61 15.83 58.26
C THR A 5 -12.37 15.59 57.40
N ASP A 6 -12.47 15.85 56.08
CA ASP A 6 -11.58 16.79 55.35
C ASP A 6 -12.22 17.36 54.06
N ASN A 7 -11.81 18.57 53.67
CA ASN A 7 -12.25 19.43 52.54
C ASN A 7 -11.24 20.61 52.48
N PRO A 8 -10.75 21.18 51.34
CA PRO A 8 -11.45 21.39 50.06
C PRO A 8 -10.54 21.35 48.77
N ASP A 9 -11.04 21.96 47.67
CA ASP A 9 -10.32 22.43 46.46
C ASP A 9 -9.72 21.38 45.49
N THR A 10 -9.50 21.63 44.18
CA THR A 10 -9.62 22.86 43.36
C THR A 10 -10.08 22.52 41.93
N GLY A 11 -10.93 23.38 41.33
CA GLY A 11 -10.93 23.74 39.89
C GLY A 11 -11.17 22.70 38.78
N VAL A 12 -12.23 22.90 37.99
CA VAL A 12 -12.14 23.20 36.54
C VAL A 12 -13.29 24.15 36.16
N LYS A 13 -12.99 25.04 35.21
CA LYS A 13 -13.77 26.21 34.76
C LYS A 13 -14.38 25.90 33.39
N LEU A 14 -15.64 26.28 33.11
CA LEU A 14 -15.99 27.09 31.93
C LEU A 14 -17.46 27.56 31.92
N THR A 15 -17.58 28.87 31.74
CA THR A 15 -18.77 29.72 31.68
C THR A 15 -19.83 29.33 30.65
N THR A 16 -21.10 29.32 31.07
CA THR A 16 -22.25 29.56 30.18
C THR A 16 -22.60 31.05 30.21
N THR A 17 -22.70 31.70 29.04
CA THR A 17 -23.19 33.08 28.92
C THR A 17 -23.92 33.32 27.60
N PRO A 18 -25.24 33.55 27.66
CA PRO A 18 -26.00 34.27 26.64
C PRO A 18 -26.61 35.56 27.25
N PRO A 19 -27.38 36.36 26.49
CA PRO A 19 -26.91 37.46 25.65
C PRO A 19 -27.19 38.84 26.26
N GLU A 20 -26.40 39.86 25.92
CA GLU A 20 -26.69 41.25 26.29
C GLU A 20 -27.07 42.10 25.07
N ALA A 21 -28.04 43.00 25.24
CA ALA A 21 -28.72 43.68 24.15
C ALA A 21 -28.45 45.19 24.11
N ASN A 22 -28.22 45.69 22.88
CA ASN A 22 -28.63 47.00 22.37
C ASN A 22 -28.41 48.27 23.23
N LYS A 23 -27.51 49.16 22.76
CA LYS A 23 -27.80 50.61 22.81
C LYS A 23 -27.23 51.40 21.63
N SER A 24 -28.16 52.01 20.88
CA SER A 24 -28.09 53.25 20.10
C SER A 24 -26.95 54.24 20.47
N ALA A 25 -26.33 55.02 19.58
CA ALA A 25 -26.54 55.32 18.13
C ALA A 25 -25.20 55.90 17.52
N ASP A 26 -25.07 56.58 16.36
CA ASP A 26 -26.05 57.21 15.46
C ASP A 26 -25.54 57.56 14.02
N LEU A 27 -26.47 57.95 13.14
CA LEU A 27 -26.38 58.77 11.91
C LEU A 27 -25.02 59.01 11.19
N LYS A 28 -24.88 58.41 9.99
CA LYS A 28 -24.87 59.19 8.72
C LYS A 28 -25.13 58.33 7.48
N ALA A 29 -25.98 58.82 6.59
CA ALA A 29 -26.15 58.25 5.26
C ALA A 29 -25.05 58.78 4.32
N ASP A 30 -24.42 57.88 3.56
CA ASP A 30 -23.74 58.19 2.31
C ASP A 30 -24.11 57.14 1.26
N ALA A 31 -24.52 57.60 0.08
CA ALA A 31 -24.95 56.75 -1.02
C ALA A 31 -23.78 56.59 -2.01
N GLY A 32 -22.91 55.61 -1.77
CA GLY A 32 -21.62 55.48 -2.44
C GLY A 32 -21.37 54.13 -3.16
N LYS A 33 -21.87 54.01 -4.40
CA LYS A 33 -21.45 53.07 -5.48
C LYS A 33 -21.60 51.54 -5.27
N PRO A 34 -22.32 50.83 -6.17
CA PRO A 34 -22.20 49.39 -6.33
C PRO A 34 -21.08 49.01 -7.34
N GLY A 35 -20.33 47.94 -7.02
CA GLY A 35 -19.67 47.12 -8.05
C GLY A 35 -18.13 47.17 -8.13
N GLU A 36 -17.47 46.27 -7.42
CA GLU A 36 -16.23 45.62 -7.89
C GLU A 36 -16.31 44.10 -7.63
N PRO A 37 -16.47 43.25 -8.66
CA PRO A 37 -16.36 41.81 -8.49
C PRO A 37 -14.88 41.43 -8.38
N LYS A 38 -14.43 41.02 -7.19
CA LYS A 38 -13.08 40.45 -7.01
C LYS A 38 -13.00 39.07 -7.68
N ALA A 39 -12.64 39.09 -8.96
CA ALA A 39 -12.46 37.89 -9.79
C ALA A 39 -11.11 37.19 -9.55
N ASP A 40 -11.11 35.88 -9.77
CA ASP A 40 -9.97 35.09 -10.25
C ASP A 40 -8.67 35.00 -9.43
N THR A 41 -8.73 34.55 -8.17
CA THR A 41 -7.59 33.85 -7.51
C THR A 41 -7.55 32.34 -7.75
N ARG A 42 -8.53 31.75 -8.47
CA ARG A 42 -8.55 30.31 -8.84
C ARG A 42 -7.75 29.99 -10.12
N LYS A 43 -7.51 30.99 -10.97
CA LYS A 43 -6.84 30.86 -12.28
C LYS A 43 -5.35 30.47 -12.26
N PRO A 44 -4.49 30.94 -11.32
CA PRO A 44 -3.04 30.70 -11.41
C PRO A 44 -2.65 29.25 -11.09
N ALA A 45 -3.43 28.53 -10.29
CA ALA A 45 -3.18 27.12 -9.99
C ALA A 45 -3.43 26.21 -11.22
N ALA A 46 -4.56 26.41 -11.91
CA ALA A 46 -4.88 25.67 -13.12
C ALA A 46 -3.91 25.99 -14.28
N ALA A 47 -3.41 27.22 -14.37
CA ALA A 47 -2.40 27.60 -15.34
C ALA A 47 -1.05 26.91 -15.08
N LYS A 48 -0.59 26.86 -13.83
CA LYS A 48 0.65 26.17 -13.44
C LYS A 48 0.56 24.65 -13.66
N ALA A 49 -0.53 24.02 -13.22
CA ALA A 49 -0.74 22.58 -13.42
C ALA A 49 -0.81 22.21 -14.91
N LYS A 50 -1.38 23.06 -15.78
CA LYS A 50 -1.33 22.86 -17.23
C LYS A 50 0.07 23.01 -17.83
N ALA A 51 0.88 23.93 -17.33
CA ALA A 51 2.27 24.10 -17.79
C ALA A 51 3.11 22.87 -17.41
N GLU A 52 3.06 22.46 -16.15
CA GLU A 52 3.78 21.30 -15.63
C GLU A 52 3.32 19.99 -16.29
N ALA A 53 2.01 19.80 -16.51
CA ALA A 53 1.51 18.66 -17.28
C ALA A 53 1.92 18.69 -18.77
N ALA A 54 2.16 19.87 -19.36
CA ALA A 54 2.67 19.99 -20.72
C ALA A 54 4.19 19.72 -20.80
N ASP A 55 4.94 20.03 -19.74
CA ASP A 55 6.36 19.66 -19.63
C ASP A 55 6.53 18.16 -19.40
N ILE A 56 5.79 17.58 -18.45
CA ILE A 56 5.72 16.13 -18.22
C ILE A 56 5.21 15.41 -19.48
N GLY A 57 4.21 15.95 -20.18
CA GLY A 57 3.73 15.39 -21.45
C GLY A 57 4.82 15.36 -22.52
N ARG A 58 5.63 16.43 -22.65
CA ARG A 58 6.74 16.50 -23.61
C ARG A 58 7.87 15.52 -23.28
N THR A 59 8.28 15.44 -22.01
CA THR A 59 9.34 14.51 -21.59
C THR A 59 8.86 13.06 -21.67
N ALA A 60 7.61 12.78 -21.28
CA ALA A 60 7.00 11.46 -21.42
C ALA A 60 6.84 11.05 -22.90
N SER A 61 6.51 11.96 -23.82
CA SER A 61 6.49 11.66 -25.26
C SER A 61 7.88 11.29 -25.78
N ALA A 62 8.91 12.09 -25.49
CA ALA A 62 10.28 11.79 -25.92
C ALA A 62 10.79 10.45 -25.37
N ALA A 63 10.60 10.20 -24.07
CA ALA A 63 10.95 8.92 -23.45
C ALA A 63 10.11 7.76 -23.99
N ALA A 64 8.83 7.98 -24.35
CA ALA A 64 7.99 6.96 -24.95
C ALA A 64 8.41 6.61 -26.39
N ASP A 65 8.93 7.56 -27.16
CA ASP A 65 9.42 7.30 -28.52
C ASP A 65 10.72 6.48 -28.51
N GLU A 66 11.65 6.77 -27.60
CA GLU A 66 12.85 5.95 -27.37
C GLU A 66 12.48 4.56 -26.80
N ALA A 67 11.56 4.51 -25.84
CA ALA A 67 11.07 3.25 -25.28
C ALA A 67 10.33 2.40 -26.32
N LYS A 68 9.55 2.97 -27.25
CA LYS A 68 8.86 2.20 -28.32
C LYS A 68 9.83 1.39 -29.16
N ALA A 69 10.99 1.95 -29.51
CA ALA A 69 12.00 1.24 -30.28
C ALA A 69 12.54 0.03 -29.51
N SER A 70 13.00 0.24 -28.26
CA SER A 70 13.50 -0.85 -27.41
C SER A 70 12.43 -1.89 -27.05
N VAL A 71 11.17 -1.45 -26.89
CA VAL A 71 10.03 -2.31 -26.60
C VAL A 71 9.63 -3.14 -27.82
N ALA A 72 9.79 -2.66 -29.05
CA ALA A 72 9.51 -3.45 -30.24
C ALA A 72 10.42 -4.68 -30.34
N ASP A 73 11.74 -4.48 -30.23
CA ASP A 73 12.75 -5.56 -30.26
C ASP A 73 12.56 -6.54 -29.09
N LEU A 74 12.22 -6.03 -27.90
CA LEU A 74 11.96 -6.85 -26.73
C LEU A 74 10.64 -7.60 -26.83
N ALA A 75 9.59 -7.00 -27.39
CA ALA A 75 8.28 -7.62 -27.56
C ALA A 75 8.32 -8.77 -28.57
N GLU A 76 9.12 -8.68 -29.63
CA GLU A 76 9.29 -9.79 -30.57
C GLU A 76 9.94 -11.00 -29.91
N LYS A 77 11.03 -10.79 -29.15
CA LYS A 77 11.70 -11.84 -28.36
C LYS A 77 10.80 -12.39 -27.25
N ALA A 78 10.08 -11.51 -26.56
CA ALA A 78 9.14 -11.90 -25.51
C ALA A 78 7.99 -12.73 -26.08
N LYS A 79 7.45 -12.39 -27.26
CA LYS A 79 6.36 -13.15 -27.89
C LYS A 79 6.73 -14.60 -28.16
N GLN A 80 7.97 -14.86 -28.60
CA GLN A 80 8.46 -16.22 -28.86
C GLN A 80 8.52 -17.04 -27.55
N GLY A 81 9.22 -16.55 -26.53
CA GLY A 81 9.31 -17.26 -25.24
C GLY A 81 8.00 -17.33 -24.45
N PHE A 82 7.12 -16.31 -24.60
CA PHE A 82 5.83 -16.28 -23.93
C PHE A 82 4.85 -17.29 -24.50
N SER A 83 4.88 -17.58 -25.81
CA SER A 83 4.04 -18.62 -26.41
C SER A 83 4.33 -20.00 -25.81
N GLU A 84 5.61 -20.41 -25.79
CA GLU A 84 6.05 -21.69 -25.21
C GLU A 84 5.72 -21.79 -23.71
N ALA A 85 5.98 -20.73 -22.95
CA ALA A 85 5.63 -20.66 -21.53
C ALA A 85 4.10 -20.69 -21.29
N THR A 86 3.30 -20.10 -22.17
CA THR A 86 1.83 -20.06 -22.04
C THR A 86 1.21 -21.43 -22.27
N GLU A 87 1.69 -22.19 -23.26
CA GLU A 87 1.21 -23.56 -23.51
C GLU A 87 1.47 -24.47 -22.30
N GLN A 88 2.67 -24.41 -21.73
CA GLN A 88 3.02 -25.16 -20.52
C GLN A 88 2.23 -24.68 -19.28
N ALA A 89 2.02 -23.37 -19.13
CA ALA A 89 1.26 -22.81 -18.02
C ALA A 89 -0.23 -23.15 -18.10
N ARG A 90 -0.83 -23.22 -19.29
CA ARG A 90 -2.25 -23.53 -19.49
C ARG A 90 -2.60 -24.89 -18.90
N GLY A 91 -1.82 -25.92 -19.21
CA GLY A 91 -2.01 -27.27 -18.69
C GLY A 91 -1.91 -27.38 -17.15
N MET A 92 -1.19 -26.48 -16.48
CA MET A 92 -1.13 -26.44 -15.01
C MET A 92 -2.20 -25.55 -14.37
N ALA A 93 -2.70 -24.55 -15.11
CA ALA A 93 -3.62 -23.55 -14.59
C ALA A 93 -5.07 -24.04 -14.55
N GLU A 94 -5.48 -24.91 -15.47
CA GLU A 94 -6.82 -25.50 -15.51
C GLU A 94 -7.10 -26.33 -14.22
N ASP A 95 -6.13 -27.13 -13.76
CA ASP A 95 -6.21 -27.90 -12.51
C ASP A 95 -6.21 -27.02 -11.24
N GLN A 96 -5.53 -25.87 -11.25
CA GLN A 96 -5.35 -25.02 -10.06
C GLN A 96 -6.39 -23.89 -9.95
N LYS A 97 -7.25 -23.72 -10.97
CA LYS A 97 -8.23 -22.63 -11.10
C LYS A 97 -9.14 -22.47 -9.88
N ALA A 98 -9.67 -23.58 -9.36
CA ALA A 98 -10.55 -23.58 -8.19
C ALA A 98 -9.80 -23.13 -6.91
N ALA A 99 -8.61 -23.69 -6.66
CA ALA A 99 -7.78 -23.33 -5.51
C ALA A 99 -7.26 -21.89 -5.57
N GLY A 100 -7.17 -21.29 -6.76
CA GLY A 100 -6.87 -19.87 -6.94
C GLY A 100 -8.01 -18.96 -6.46
N ALA A 101 -9.25 -19.27 -6.81
CA ALA A 101 -10.42 -18.47 -6.43
C ALA A 101 -10.60 -18.34 -4.91
N ASP A 102 -10.38 -19.42 -4.16
CA ASP A 102 -10.48 -19.41 -2.68
C ASP A 102 -9.40 -18.52 -2.04
N ARG A 103 -8.20 -18.45 -2.62
CA ARG A 103 -7.13 -17.54 -2.17
C ARG A 103 -7.49 -16.07 -2.44
N VAL A 104 -8.09 -15.77 -3.59
CA VAL A 104 -8.57 -14.42 -3.91
C VAL A 104 -9.63 -13.96 -2.90
N LYS A 105 -10.58 -14.83 -2.54
CA LYS A 105 -11.58 -14.54 -1.50
C LYS A 105 -10.94 -14.26 -0.13
N GLY A 106 -9.90 -15.02 0.24
CA GLY A 106 -9.13 -14.77 1.47
C GLY A 106 -8.43 -13.40 1.47
N ILE A 107 -7.87 -12.98 0.33
CA ILE A 107 -7.23 -11.67 0.15
C ILE A 107 -8.27 -10.54 0.19
N ALA A 108 -9.39 -10.68 -0.52
CA ALA A 108 -10.48 -9.69 -0.49
C ALA A 108 -11.02 -9.49 0.94
N GLY A 109 -11.16 -10.56 1.72
CA GLY A 109 -11.53 -10.49 3.14
C GLY A 109 -10.46 -9.89 4.05
N ALA A 110 -9.19 -9.82 3.64
CA ALA A 110 -8.15 -9.07 4.36
C ALA A 110 -8.16 -7.58 3.96
N ILE A 111 -8.34 -7.28 2.66
CA ILE A 111 -8.46 -5.91 2.13
C ILE A 111 -9.68 -5.20 2.71
N ASN A 112 -10.84 -5.86 2.79
CA ASN A 112 -12.03 -5.26 3.40
C ASN A 112 -11.82 -4.91 4.88
N ARG A 113 -11.15 -5.77 5.67
CA ARG A 113 -10.81 -5.46 7.07
C ARG A 113 -9.88 -4.25 7.18
N ALA A 114 -8.86 -4.18 6.34
CA ALA A 114 -8.00 -2.99 6.27
C ALA A 114 -8.74 -1.73 5.76
N ALA A 115 -9.78 -1.90 4.94
CA ALA A 115 -10.63 -0.79 4.49
C ALA A 115 -11.57 -0.29 5.59
N ASP A 116 -12.09 -1.19 6.42
CA ASP A 116 -12.90 -0.85 7.60
C ASP A 116 -12.03 -0.11 8.64
N GLU A 117 -10.81 -0.57 8.91
CA GLU A 117 -9.82 0.14 9.75
C GLU A 117 -9.45 1.53 9.18
N LEU A 118 -9.36 1.66 7.85
CA LEU A 118 -9.01 2.92 7.17
C LEU A 118 -10.22 3.86 6.96
N GLU A 119 -11.45 3.41 7.21
CA GLU A 119 -12.65 4.27 7.09
C GLU A 119 -12.72 5.29 8.24
N ASP A 120 -12.25 4.90 9.43
CA ASP A 120 -12.15 5.77 10.60
C ASP A 120 -11.06 6.85 10.44
N GLU A 121 -9.94 6.55 9.75
CA GLU A 121 -8.86 7.52 9.52
C GLU A 121 -9.04 8.34 8.23
N ILE A 122 -9.36 7.68 7.10
CA ILE A 122 -9.35 8.28 5.76
C ILE A 122 -10.55 7.76 4.92
N PRO A 123 -11.79 8.22 5.19
CA PRO A 123 -13.01 7.70 4.55
C PRO A 123 -13.07 7.87 3.03
N GLN A 124 -12.26 8.78 2.46
CA GLN A 124 -12.10 8.93 1.02
C GLN A 124 -11.29 7.79 0.36
N VAL A 125 -10.33 7.20 1.09
CA VAL A 125 -9.60 6.02 0.62
C VAL A 125 -10.42 4.76 0.86
N ALA A 126 -11.11 4.64 1.99
CA ALA A 126 -12.03 3.51 2.25
C ALA A 126 -13.08 3.35 1.13
N ARG A 127 -13.70 4.43 0.65
CA ARG A 127 -14.61 4.36 -0.53
C ARG A 127 -13.93 3.86 -1.80
N LEU A 128 -12.67 4.25 -2.04
CA LEU A 128 -11.90 3.80 -3.21
C LEU A 128 -11.55 2.30 -3.09
N VAL A 129 -11.20 1.84 -1.89
CA VAL A 129 -10.92 0.42 -1.61
C VAL A 129 -12.19 -0.43 -1.68
N ARG A 130 -13.34 0.05 -1.15
CA ARG A 130 -14.65 -0.63 -1.31
C ARG A 130 -15.04 -0.77 -2.78
N LEU A 131 -14.80 0.26 -3.61
CA LEU A 131 -15.04 0.18 -5.05
C LEU A 131 -14.13 -0.86 -5.73
N ALA A 132 -12.84 -0.88 -5.37
CA ALA A 132 -11.89 -1.87 -5.87
C ALA A 132 -12.22 -3.31 -5.41
N ALA A 133 -12.77 -3.48 -4.20
CA ALA A 133 -13.19 -4.77 -3.68
C ALA A 133 -14.38 -5.37 -4.46
N GLY A 134 -15.36 -4.55 -4.84
CA GLY A 134 -16.48 -4.98 -5.69
C GLY A 134 -16.02 -5.43 -7.08
N GLU A 135 -15.12 -4.66 -7.73
CA GLU A 135 -14.50 -5.05 -8.99
C GLU A 135 -13.65 -6.33 -8.87
N ALA A 136 -12.95 -6.53 -7.74
CA ALA A 136 -12.17 -7.75 -7.49
C ALA A 136 -13.04 -9.00 -7.34
N GLU A 137 -14.25 -8.89 -6.79
CA GLU A 137 -15.20 -10.00 -6.68
C GLU A 137 -15.76 -10.38 -8.06
N HIS A 138 -16.13 -9.40 -8.89
CA HIS A 138 -16.45 -9.63 -10.30
C HIS A 138 -15.29 -10.26 -11.09
N LEU A 139 -14.06 -9.81 -10.86
CA LEU A 139 -12.86 -10.35 -11.50
C LEU A 139 -12.60 -11.82 -11.10
N ALA A 140 -12.83 -12.20 -9.84
CA ALA A 140 -12.71 -13.59 -9.39
C ALA A 140 -13.73 -14.50 -10.08
N ASP A 141 -14.95 -14.00 -10.28
CA ASP A 141 -16.06 -14.71 -10.92
C ASP A 141 -15.83 -14.85 -12.45
N GLU A 142 -15.15 -13.88 -13.06
CA GLU A 142 -14.64 -13.93 -14.43
C GLU A 142 -13.46 -14.89 -14.61
N ILE A 143 -12.45 -14.82 -13.72
CA ILE A 143 -11.32 -15.77 -13.67
C ILE A 143 -11.84 -17.21 -13.60
N ARG A 144 -12.90 -17.46 -12.82
CA ARG A 144 -13.48 -18.80 -12.67
C ARG A 144 -14.12 -19.32 -13.96
N ARG A 145 -14.74 -18.45 -14.76
CA ARG A 145 -15.53 -18.81 -15.94
C ARG A 145 -14.75 -18.78 -17.26
N ARG A 146 -13.81 -17.85 -17.44
CA ARG A 146 -13.02 -17.69 -18.68
C ARG A 146 -11.75 -18.54 -18.69
N ASP A 147 -11.26 -18.83 -19.89
CA ASP A 147 -9.95 -19.45 -20.09
C ASP A 147 -8.81 -18.41 -20.02
N LEU A 148 -7.58 -18.87 -19.80
CA LEU A 148 -6.41 -17.99 -19.75
C LEU A 148 -6.24 -17.16 -21.04
N THR A 149 -6.56 -17.74 -22.20
CA THR A 149 -6.50 -17.07 -23.50
C THR A 149 -7.45 -15.88 -23.57
N ASP A 150 -8.68 -16.02 -23.07
CA ASP A 150 -9.66 -14.93 -23.02
C ASP A 150 -9.22 -13.83 -22.05
N LEU A 151 -8.66 -14.22 -20.89
CA LEU A 151 -8.14 -13.29 -19.91
C LEU A 151 -7.01 -12.40 -20.46
N VAL A 152 -6.08 -13.00 -21.22
CA VAL A 152 -5.01 -12.25 -21.92
C VAL A 152 -5.61 -11.27 -22.94
N GLY A 153 -6.67 -11.67 -23.64
CA GLY A 153 -7.42 -10.79 -24.54
C GLY A 153 -8.03 -9.57 -23.83
N VAL A 154 -8.67 -9.78 -22.68
CA VAL A 154 -9.25 -8.71 -21.85
C VAL A 154 -8.16 -7.75 -21.34
N VAL A 155 -7.06 -8.27 -20.81
CA VAL A 155 -5.94 -7.45 -20.32
C VAL A 155 -5.33 -6.59 -21.44
N HIS A 156 -5.19 -7.15 -22.65
CA HIS A 156 -4.70 -6.42 -23.81
C HIS A 156 -5.64 -5.30 -24.25
N ASP A 157 -6.96 -5.50 -24.23
CA ASP A 157 -7.93 -4.43 -24.55
C ASP A 157 -7.89 -3.31 -23.49
N TYR A 158 -7.84 -3.65 -22.20
CA TYR A 158 -7.66 -2.67 -21.11
C TYR A 158 -6.36 -1.87 -21.23
N ALA A 159 -5.24 -2.52 -21.54
CA ALA A 159 -3.95 -1.84 -21.72
C ALA A 159 -3.98 -0.80 -22.86
N ARG A 160 -4.74 -1.06 -23.93
CA ARG A 160 -4.90 -0.12 -25.06
C ARG A 160 -5.91 0.99 -24.78
N ARG A 161 -6.95 0.74 -23.97
CA ARG A 161 -7.94 1.75 -23.58
C ARG A 161 -7.45 2.69 -22.48
N GLN A 162 -6.69 2.19 -21.52
CA GLN A 162 -6.25 2.94 -20.33
C GLN A 162 -4.75 2.73 -20.05
N PRO A 163 -3.85 3.26 -20.91
CA PRO A 163 -2.41 3.07 -20.75
C PRO A 163 -1.87 3.58 -19.41
N ALA A 164 -2.43 4.66 -18.86
CA ALA A 164 -2.02 5.19 -17.55
C ALA A 164 -2.30 4.22 -16.40
N VAL A 165 -3.46 3.53 -16.41
CA VAL A 165 -3.82 2.53 -15.40
C VAL A 165 -2.92 1.31 -15.52
N PHE A 166 -2.70 0.82 -16.75
CA PHE A 166 -1.82 -0.31 -17.01
C PHE A 166 -0.38 -0.05 -16.56
N LEU A 167 0.18 1.13 -16.84
CA LEU A 167 1.52 1.51 -16.38
C LEU A 167 1.60 1.59 -14.85
N GLY A 168 0.59 2.15 -14.18
CA GLY A 168 0.52 2.20 -12.70
C GLY A 168 0.49 0.81 -12.07
N VAL A 169 -0.40 -0.07 -12.55
CA VAL A 169 -0.52 -1.45 -12.06
C VAL A 169 0.74 -2.26 -12.36
N SER A 170 1.31 -2.12 -13.55
CA SER A 170 2.54 -2.83 -13.96
C SER A 170 3.76 -2.40 -13.14
N ALA A 171 3.90 -1.10 -12.83
CA ALA A 171 4.98 -0.61 -11.97
C ALA A 171 4.88 -1.16 -10.54
N LEU A 172 3.68 -1.16 -9.96
CA LEU A 172 3.43 -1.76 -8.64
C LEU A 172 3.66 -3.27 -8.64
N ALA A 173 3.20 -3.99 -9.67
CA ALA A 173 3.42 -5.43 -9.81
C ALA A 173 4.90 -5.79 -9.97
N SER A 174 5.65 -5.01 -10.77
CA SER A 174 7.10 -5.18 -10.96
C SER A 174 7.87 -4.94 -9.67
N PHE A 175 7.54 -3.87 -8.92
CA PHE A 175 8.13 -3.61 -7.61
C PHE A 175 7.81 -4.73 -6.61
N ALA A 176 6.56 -5.17 -6.54
CA ALA A 176 6.14 -6.27 -5.68
C ALA A 176 6.86 -7.58 -6.02
N ALA A 177 7.04 -7.90 -7.31
CA ALA A 177 7.78 -9.07 -7.77
C ALA A 177 9.26 -9.03 -7.37
N VAL A 178 9.96 -7.89 -7.58
CA VAL A 178 11.34 -7.70 -7.14
C VAL A 178 11.46 -7.81 -5.62
N ARG A 179 10.56 -7.16 -4.88
CA ARG A 179 10.50 -7.20 -3.41
C ARG A 179 10.23 -8.61 -2.89
N PHE A 180 9.42 -9.40 -3.59
CA PHE A 180 9.13 -10.80 -3.25
C PHE A 180 10.32 -11.72 -3.53
N LEU A 181 11.03 -11.54 -4.65
CA LEU A 181 12.26 -12.28 -4.95
C LEU A 181 13.33 -12.05 -3.88
N MET A 182 13.63 -10.79 -3.55
CA MET A 182 14.62 -10.45 -2.51
C MET A 182 14.21 -11.00 -1.13
N THR A 183 12.96 -10.81 -0.71
CA THR A 183 12.51 -11.31 0.61
C THR A 183 12.45 -12.84 0.69
N SER A 184 12.20 -13.52 -0.44
CA SER A 184 12.22 -14.98 -0.50
C SER A 184 13.65 -15.54 -0.44
N ALA A 185 14.64 -14.81 -0.94
CA ALA A 185 16.05 -15.17 -0.79
C ALA A 185 16.51 -15.06 0.68
N GLU A 186 16.14 -14.00 1.38
CA GLU A 186 16.44 -13.81 2.81
C GLU A 186 15.84 -14.92 3.68
N LYS A 187 14.58 -15.30 3.42
CA LYS A 187 13.88 -16.39 4.13
C LYS A 187 14.53 -17.76 3.87
N ARG A 188 15.03 -18.02 2.66
CA ARG A 188 15.82 -19.24 2.38
C ARG A 188 17.18 -19.21 3.06
N ALA A 189 17.85 -18.06 3.12
CA ALA A 189 19.16 -17.93 3.79
C ALA A 189 19.07 -18.10 5.31
N THR A 190 17.95 -17.72 5.94
CA THR A 190 17.71 -18.00 7.36
C THR A 190 17.37 -19.48 7.59
N ALA A 191 16.47 -20.06 6.78
CA ALA A 191 16.12 -21.48 6.88
C ALA A 191 17.33 -22.42 6.71
N ALA A 192 18.24 -22.11 5.78
CA ALA A 192 19.47 -22.88 5.56
C ALA A 192 20.43 -22.81 6.76
N ARG A 193 20.59 -21.63 7.39
CA ARG A 193 21.44 -21.48 8.58
C ARG A 193 20.89 -22.23 9.80
N THR A 194 19.57 -22.31 9.96
CA THR A 194 18.96 -23.14 11.00
C THR A 194 19.07 -24.65 10.76
N ALA A 195 19.25 -25.10 9.50
CA ALA A 195 19.48 -26.50 9.19
C ALA A 195 20.93 -26.93 9.46
N ASP A 196 21.90 -26.05 9.22
CA ASP A 196 23.34 -26.31 9.43
C ASP A 196 23.75 -26.19 10.91
N GLY A 197 23.11 -25.31 11.68
CA GLY A 197 23.31 -25.16 13.13
C GLY A 197 22.85 -26.34 14.00
N GLY A 198 22.33 -27.41 13.41
CA GLY A 198 21.95 -28.65 14.11
C GLY A 198 23.13 -29.56 14.47
N ALA A 199 24.33 -29.30 13.94
CA ALA A 199 25.55 -29.97 14.37
C ALA A 199 25.97 -29.46 15.76
N ALA A 200 25.48 -30.14 16.79
CA ALA A 200 25.78 -29.85 18.19
C ALA A 200 27.29 -29.65 18.41
N TYR A 201 27.68 -28.49 18.91
CA TYR A 201 28.95 -28.37 19.63
C TYR A 201 28.84 -29.26 20.87
N PRO A 202 29.64 -30.33 21.01
CA PRO A 202 29.79 -30.95 22.31
C PRO A 202 30.49 -29.92 23.20
N THR A 203 29.75 -29.30 24.13
CA THR A 203 30.35 -28.54 25.21
C THR A 203 31.36 -29.44 25.89
N ARG A 204 32.64 -29.16 25.67
CA ARG A 204 33.74 -29.93 26.23
C ARG A 204 33.78 -29.65 27.73
N SER A 205 33.02 -30.43 28.49
CA SER A 205 33.05 -30.43 29.95
C SER A 205 34.50 -30.54 30.41
N GLN A 206 35.03 -29.43 30.92
CA GLN A 206 36.34 -29.43 31.54
C GLN A 206 36.24 -30.34 32.77
N PRO A 207 37.06 -31.40 32.90
CA PRO A 207 37.11 -32.14 34.14
C PRO A 207 37.58 -31.17 35.23
N ALA A 208 36.75 -30.97 36.25
CA ALA A 208 37.10 -30.12 37.38
C ALA A 208 38.38 -30.66 38.01
N GLY A 209 39.46 -29.89 37.92
CA GLY A 209 40.74 -30.26 38.52
C GLY A 209 40.58 -30.34 40.02
N THR A 210 40.61 -31.56 40.57
CA THR A 210 40.56 -31.79 42.01
C THR A 210 41.68 -30.99 42.68
N PRO A 211 41.38 -30.09 43.63
CA PRO A 211 42.42 -29.39 44.38
C PRO A 211 43.15 -30.41 45.25
N GLY A 212 44.34 -30.83 44.80
CA GLY A 212 45.18 -31.76 45.54
C GLY A 212 45.60 -31.16 46.87
N THR A 213 45.15 -31.78 47.96
CA THR A 213 45.63 -31.51 49.32
C THR A 213 47.13 -31.74 49.40
N ARG A 214 47.91 -30.66 49.46
CA ARG A 214 49.35 -30.75 49.74
C ARG A 214 49.55 -30.90 51.25
N ASP A 215 49.70 -32.14 51.69
CA ASP A 215 50.33 -32.46 52.97
C ASP A 215 51.72 -31.82 53.03
N PHE A 216 51.92 -30.84 53.91
CA PHE A 216 53.24 -30.35 54.28
C PHE A 216 53.70 -31.08 55.55
N ARG A 217 54.44 -32.17 55.35
CA ARG A 217 55.16 -32.90 56.41
C ARG A 217 56.62 -32.43 56.46
N ALA A 218 56.95 -31.67 57.49
CA ALA A 218 58.29 -31.48 58.07
C ALA A 218 58.12 -30.76 59.43
N GLY A 219 58.85 -31.08 60.49
CA GLY A 219 59.83 -32.14 60.71
C GLY A 219 60.22 -32.17 62.19
#